data_AF-A0A956LCP5-F1
#
_entry.id   AF-A0A956LCP5-F1
#
_cell.length_a   1.000
_cell.length_b   1.000
_cell.length_c   1.000
_cell.angle_alpha   90.00
_cell.angle_beta   90.00
_cell.angle_gamma   90.00
#
_symmetry.space_group_name_H-M   'P 1'
#
loop_
_entity.id
_entity.type
_entity.pdbx_description
1 polymer ?
#
loop_
_entity_poly.entity_id
_entity_poly.type
_entity_poly.pdbx_seq_one_letter_code
_entity_poly.pdbx_strand_id
1 'polypeptide(L)'
;MSSARLAALALALALTTASCTGHRAAAHRAEHVLVLDYDDFGPQAAAYELLGMEWFAWSEPGGSGDGPEPPDPIRVVVYDQDRITLAEVQARFPARESERQDFRYVSRADAIAYLDELAATASADIPTLARRAYQTRGMIVAALGR
;
A
#
# COMPACT_ATOMS: atom_id res chain seq x y z
N MET A 1 -57.01 -36.48 35.57
CA MET A 1 -55.63 -36.67 36.09
C MET A 1 -54.78 -37.24 34.97
N SER A 2 -53.67 -36.56 34.68
CA SER A 2 -52.42 -37.04 34.05
C SER A 2 -52.47 -37.65 32.63
N SER A 3 -51.46 -37.54 31.78
CA SER A 3 -50.28 -36.68 31.60
C SER A 3 -49.57 -37.25 30.36
N ALA A 4 -49.08 -36.35 29.50
CA ALA A 4 -47.86 -36.43 28.69
C ALA A 4 -47.34 -37.78 28.13
N ARG A 5 -47.03 -37.78 26.82
CA ARG A 5 -45.76 -38.23 26.19
C ARG A 5 -45.82 -37.87 24.70
N LEU A 6 -45.12 -36.83 24.25
CA LEU A 6 -43.75 -36.88 23.71
C LEU A 6 -43.60 -37.89 22.56
N ALA A 7 -43.57 -37.38 21.33
CA ALA A 7 -42.74 -37.91 20.25
C ALA A 7 -42.54 -36.81 19.20
N ALA A 8 -41.47 -36.05 19.38
CA ALA A 8 -40.94 -35.17 18.36
C ALA A 8 -40.44 -36.01 17.17
N LEU A 9 -40.85 -35.66 15.96
CA LEU A 9 -40.17 -36.11 14.75
C LEU A 9 -39.80 -34.87 13.93
N ALA A 10 -38.63 -34.34 14.24
CA ALA A 10 -37.97 -33.33 13.42
C ALA A 10 -37.46 -34.01 12.16
N LEU A 11 -38.06 -33.69 11.01
CA LEU A 11 -37.51 -34.06 9.71
C LEU A 11 -36.81 -32.83 9.13
N ALA A 12 -35.48 -32.94 9.06
CA ALA A 12 -34.57 -31.99 8.46
C ALA A 12 -34.81 -31.85 6.95
N LEU A 13 -34.65 -30.65 6.39
CA LEU A 13 -33.88 -30.47 5.16
C LEU A 13 -33.46 -29.01 4.94
N ALA A 14 -32.14 -28.81 5.03
CA ALA A 14 -31.29 -27.90 4.28
C ALA A 14 -31.86 -26.57 3.77
N LEU A 15 -31.27 -25.46 4.21
CA LEU A 15 -30.49 -24.62 3.27
C LEU A 15 -29.29 -24.04 4.02
N THR A 16 -28.12 -24.50 3.61
CA THR A 16 -26.80 -24.23 4.14
C THR A 16 -26.30 -22.83 3.78
N THR A 17 -25.86 -22.11 4.81
CA THR A 17 -24.67 -21.23 4.84
C THR A 17 -24.47 -20.24 3.69
N ALA A 18 -24.99 -19.02 3.85
CA ALA A 18 -24.47 -17.85 3.16
C ALA A 18 -24.24 -16.72 4.17
N SER A 19 -23.06 -16.68 4.77
CA SER A 19 -22.36 -15.44 5.19
C SER A 19 -20.99 -15.78 5.76
N CYS A 20 -20.12 -16.32 4.91
CA CYS A 20 -18.70 -16.01 5.06
C CYS A 20 -18.46 -14.68 4.34
N THR A 21 -18.93 -13.57 4.91
CA THR A 21 -18.34 -12.25 4.64
C THR A 21 -17.00 -12.21 5.38
N GLY A 22 -16.08 -13.06 4.92
CA GLY A 22 -14.67 -12.82 5.17
C GLY A 22 -14.40 -11.42 4.64
N HIS A 23 -14.03 -10.52 5.54
CA HIS A 23 -13.26 -9.34 5.21
C HIS A 23 -11.95 -9.81 4.57
N ARG A 24 -12.02 -10.21 3.30
CA ARG A 24 -10.87 -10.14 2.42
C ARG A 24 -10.73 -8.66 2.13
N ALA A 25 -9.79 -8.02 2.80
CA ALA A 25 -9.19 -6.79 2.29
C ALA A 25 -8.89 -7.07 0.82
N ALA A 26 -9.69 -6.47 -0.07
CA ALA A 26 -9.46 -6.59 -1.49
C ALA A 26 -8.07 -6.00 -1.71
N ALA A 27 -7.11 -6.84 -2.09
CA ALA A 27 -5.86 -6.36 -2.64
C ALA A 27 -6.24 -5.51 -3.86
N HIS A 28 -6.29 -4.19 -3.66
CA HIS A 28 -6.86 -3.25 -4.60
C HIS A 28 -5.85 -3.05 -5.72
N ARG A 29 -5.85 -3.95 -6.72
CA ARG A 29 -5.38 -3.58 -8.07
C ARG A 29 -6.39 -2.57 -8.60
N ALA A 30 -6.29 -1.32 -8.16
CA ALA A 30 -6.85 -0.22 -8.92
C ALA A 30 -6.04 -0.17 -10.22
N GLU A 31 -6.71 -0.37 -11.35
CA GLU A 31 -6.07 -0.28 -12.67
C GLU A 31 -5.29 1.04 -12.74
N HIS A 32 -4.03 0.98 -13.23
CA HIS A 32 -3.13 2.12 -13.44
C HIS A 32 -2.39 2.66 -12.20
N VAL A 33 -2.50 2.01 -11.03
CA VAL A 33 -1.71 2.38 -9.85
C VAL A 33 -1.05 1.17 -9.17
N LEU A 34 0.07 1.41 -8.49
CA LEU A 34 0.75 0.46 -7.62
C LEU A 34 1.11 1.16 -6.31
N VAL A 35 0.72 0.56 -5.18
CA VAL A 35 1.07 1.08 -3.84
C VAL A 35 2.25 0.29 -3.30
N LEU A 36 3.30 0.99 -2.92
CA LEU A 36 4.56 0.47 -2.40
C LEU A 36 4.84 1.07 -1.01
N ASP A 37 5.84 0.52 -0.34
CA ASP A 37 6.35 1.09 0.90
C ASP A 37 7.42 2.14 0.58
N TYR A 38 7.59 3.14 1.43
CA TYR A 38 8.61 4.18 1.24
C TYR A 38 10.01 3.57 1.03
N ASP A 39 10.36 2.57 1.85
CA ASP A 39 11.62 1.84 1.82
C ASP A 39 11.91 1.09 0.50
N ASP A 40 10.89 0.84 -0.34
CA ASP A 40 11.09 0.24 -1.65
C ASP A 40 11.87 1.16 -2.60
N PHE A 41 11.92 2.47 -2.29
CA PHE A 41 12.71 3.48 -3.01
C PHE A 41 14.09 3.71 -2.40
N GLY A 42 14.47 2.94 -1.38
CA GLY A 42 15.77 3.08 -0.69
C GLY A 42 15.68 3.89 0.60
N PRO A 43 16.80 4.07 1.31
CA PRO A 43 16.82 4.77 2.59
C PRO A 43 16.42 6.24 2.42
N GLN A 44 15.91 6.87 3.48
CA GLN A 44 15.51 8.29 3.47
C GLN A 44 16.53 9.21 2.79
N ALA A 45 17.83 9.05 3.07
CA ALA A 45 18.88 9.88 2.50
C ALA A 45 18.97 9.83 0.95
N ALA A 46 18.53 8.72 0.34
CA ALA A 46 18.48 8.57 -1.11
C ALA A 46 17.10 8.97 -1.68
N ALA A 47 16.02 8.60 -1.00
CA ALA A 47 14.65 8.79 -1.48
C ALA A 47 14.08 10.21 -1.25
N TYR A 48 14.74 11.02 -0.42
CA TYR A 48 14.25 12.34 0.00
C TYR A 48 13.93 13.27 -1.17
N GLU A 49 14.75 13.33 -2.21
CA GLU A 49 14.51 14.25 -3.33
C GLU A 49 13.26 13.88 -4.13
N LEU A 50 12.97 12.58 -4.25
CA LEU A 50 11.79 12.09 -4.97
C LEU A 50 10.52 12.14 -4.11
N LEU A 51 10.63 11.68 -2.86
CA LEU A 51 9.47 11.40 -2.01
C LEU A 51 9.31 12.41 -0.88
N GLY A 52 10.28 13.25 -0.57
CA GLY A 52 10.28 14.09 0.65
C GLY A 52 10.68 13.30 1.90
N MET A 53 10.55 13.90 3.08
CA MET A 53 11.07 13.32 4.34
C MET A 53 10.33 12.06 4.77
N GLU A 54 10.97 11.05 5.35
CA GLU A 54 10.29 9.83 5.87
C GLU A 54 9.57 10.05 7.22
N TRP A 55 9.13 11.27 7.48
CA TRP A 55 8.20 11.59 8.56
C TRP A 55 6.92 12.16 7.96
N PHE A 56 5.83 12.10 8.72
CA PHE A 56 4.56 12.65 8.27
C PHE A 56 4.70 14.13 7.99
N ALA A 57 4.06 14.60 6.92
CA ALA A 57 4.07 16.02 6.56
C ALA A 57 3.56 16.93 7.70
N TRP A 58 2.78 16.39 8.64
CA TRP A 58 2.22 17.08 9.81
C TRP A 58 3.00 16.86 11.11
N SER A 59 4.06 16.03 11.14
CA SER A 59 4.88 15.84 12.33
C SER A 59 5.90 16.96 12.50
N GLU A 60 6.09 17.45 13.73
CA GLU A 60 7.17 18.40 14.03
C GLU A 60 8.55 17.75 13.83
N PRO A 61 9.54 18.48 13.28
CA PRO A 61 10.91 17.99 13.19
C PRO A 61 11.44 17.66 14.59
N GLY A 62 11.74 16.39 14.85
CA GLY A 62 12.32 15.94 16.12
C GLY A 62 11.32 15.50 17.20
N GLY A 63 10.02 15.44 16.88
CA GLY A 63 9.06 14.74 17.73
C GLY A 63 9.33 13.24 17.66
N SER A 64 9.91 12.65 18.71
CA SER A 64 9.85 11.20 18.89
C SER A 64 8.37 10.82 18.86
N GLY A 65 8.02 9.88 17.98
CA GLY A 65 6.65 9.40 17.75
C GLY A 65 6.10 8.63 18.96
N ASP A 66 6.18 9.21 20.15
CA ASP A 66 5.84 8.65 21.46
C ASP A 66 4.31 8.70 21.71
N GLY A 67 3.51 8.62 20.64
CA GLY A 67 2.10 8.30 20.75
C GLY A 67 1.93 6.79 21.03
N PRO A 68 0.82 6.36 21.65
CA PRO A 68 0.61 4.97 22.07
C PRO A 68 0.55 3.94 20.94
N GLU A 69 0.57 4.38 19.67
CA GLU A 69 0.46 3.53 18.50
C GLU A 69 1.38 4.10 17.40
N PRO A 70 2.23 3.27 16.75
CA PRO A 70 3.05 3.73 15.64
C PRO A 70 2.11 4.19 14.52
N PRO A 71 2.40 5.33 13.87
CA PRO A 71 1.58 5.77 12.75
C PRO A 71 1.68 4.79 11.58
N ASP A 72 0.62 4.74 10.77
CA ASP A 72 0.63 3.89 9.57
C ASP A 72 1.82 4.30 8.70
N PRO A 73 2.58 3.34 8.15
CA PRO A 73 3.76 3.64 7.37
C PRO A 73 3.40 4.47 6.13
N ILE A 74 4.24 5.43 5.78
CA ILE A 74 4.11 6.23 4.55
C ILE A 74 4.04 5.27 3.36
N ARG A 75 3.00 5.42 2.53
CA ARG A 75 2.78 4.62 1.33
C ARG A 75 3.05 5.44 0.09
N VAL A 76 3.71 4.83 -0.90
CA VAL A 76 4.01 5.49 -2.18
C VAL A 76 3.10 4.92 -3.26
N VAL A 77 2.27 5.78 -3.84
CA VAL A 77 1.39 5.49 -4.96
C VAL A 77 2.11 5.85 -6.25
N VAL A 78 2.59 4.84 -6.95
CA VAL A 78 3.09 4.96 -8.32
C VAL A 78 1.90 4.91 -9.26
N TYR A 79 1.73 5.90 -10.11
CA TYR A 79 0.61 5.96 -11.06
C TYR A 79 1.07 6.07 -12.51
N ASP A 80 0.34 5.43 -13.42
CA ASP A 80 0.55 5.56 -14.85
C ASP A 80 -0.04 6.87 -15.36
N GLN A 81 0.79 7.90 -15.45
CA GLN A 81 0.38 9.26 -15.79
C GLN A 81 -0.25 9.39 -17.19
N ASP A 82 -0.06 8.41 -18.06
CA ASP A 82 -0.67 8.39 -19.40
C ASP A 82 -2.14 7.92 -19.37
N ARG A 83 -2.59 7.34 -18.25
CA ARG A 83 -3.92 6.71 -18.10
C ARG A 83 -4.75 7.24 -16.95
N ILE A 84 -4.12 7.81 -15.93
CA ILE A 84 -4.81 8.40 -14.78
C ILE A 84 -4.15 9.71 -14.37
N THR A 85 -4.96 10.71 -14.06
CA THR A 85 -4.48 12.01 -13.58
C THR A 85 -4.12 11.95 -12.10
N LEU A 86 -3.19 12.81 -11.67
CA LEU A 86 -2.85 12.95 -10.25
C LEU A 86 -4.07 13.27 -9.38
N ALA A 87 -5.00 14.10 -9.86
CA ALA A 87 -6.22 14.44 -9.13
C ALA A 87 -7.11 13.21 -8.88
N GLU A 88 -7.24 12.31 -9.86
CA GLU A 88 -7.97 11.06 -9.68
C GLU A 88 -7.25 10.10 -8.72
N VAL A 89 -5.93 10.06 -8.74
CA VAL A 89 -5.13 9.28 -7.79
C VAL A 89 -5.33 9.80 -6.37
N GLN A 90 -5.23 11.12 -6.16
CA GLN A 90 -5.43 11.76 -4.86
C GLN A 90 -6.86 11.59 -4.33
N ALA A 91 -7.86 11.55 -5.21
CA ALA A 91 -9.23 11.24 -4.81
C ALA A 91 -9.40 9.81 -4.30
N ARG A 92 -8.62 8.85 -4.84
CA ARG A 92 -8.65 7.42 -4.45
C ARG A 92 -7.78 7.10 -3.24
N PHE A 93 -6.63 7.76 -3.13
CA PHE A 93 -5.63 7.56 -2.09
C PHE A 93 -5.36 8.88 -1.36
N PRO A 94 -6.34 9.47 -0.67
CA PRO A 94 -6.16 10.78 -0.06
C PRO A 94 -5.18 10.71 1.12
N ALA A 95 -4.23 11.64 1.19
CA ALA A 95 -3.44 11.85 2.39
C ALA A 95 -4.32 12.56 3.43
N ARG A 96 -4.57 11.90 4.58
CA ARG A 96 -5.46 12.40 5.64
C ARG A 96 -4.80 12.26 6.99
N GLU A 97 -4.37 13.39 7.54
CA GLU A 97 -3.81 13.47 8.89
C GLU A 97 -4.78 12.90 9.95
N SER A 98 -6.07 13.23 9.83
CA SER A 98 -7.11 12.74 10.76
C SER A 98 -7.25 11.22 10.78
N GLU A 99 -6.81 10.54 9.72
CA GLU A 99 -6.84 9.09 9.57
C GLU A 99 -5.43 8.48 9.66
N ARG A 100 -4.40 9.31 9.93
CA ARG A 100 -2.98 8.91 9.96
C ARG A 100 -2.48 8.25 8.67
N GLN A 101 -3.10 8.58 7.53
CA GLN A 101 -2.75 8.04 6.21
C GLN A 101 -1.88 9.04 5.46
N ASP A 102 -0.63 8.68 5.17
CA ASP A 102 0.29 9.45 4.33
C ASP A 102 0.54 8.68 3.03
N PHE A 103 -0.09 9.17 1.96
CA PHE A 103 0.15 8.71 0.60
C PHE A 103 0.98 9.75 -0.16
N ARG A 104 2.06 9.28 -0.77
CA ARG A 104 2.90 10.04 -1.68
C ARG A 104 2.65 9.61 -3.09
N TYR A 105 2.74 10.52 -4.03
CA TYR A 105 2.37 10.24 -5.41
C TYR A 105 3.58 10.49 -6.29
N VAL A 106 3.91 9.50 -7.12
CA VAL A 106 5.01 9.60 -8.07
C VAL A 106 4.54 9.03 -9.41
N SER A 107 4.88 9.70 -10.51
CA SER A 107 4.56 9.18 -11.82
C SER A 107 5.37 7.91 -12.10
N ARG A 108 4.84 7.02 -12.93
CA ARG A 108 5.57 5.83 -13.36
C ARG A 108 6.89 6.20 -14.01
N ALA A 109 6.92 7.24 -14.84
CA ALA A 109 8.14 7.68 -15.51
C ALA A 109 9.21 8.12 -14.50
N ASP A 110 8.85 8.98 -13.55
CA ASP A 110 9.79 9.51 -12.56
C ASP A 110 10.30 8.40 -11.63
N ALA A 111 9.41 7.49 -11.21
CA ALA A 111 9.80 6.36 -10.36
C ALA A 111 10.80 5.43 -11.06
N ILE A 112 10.59 5.12 -12.35
CA ILE A 112 11.52 4.29 -13.12
C ILE A 112 12.86 5.00 -13.32
N ALA A 113 12.85 6.29 -13.68
CA ALA A 113 14.07 7.08 -13.86
C ALA A 113 14.91 7.12 -12.58
N TYR A 114 14.28 7.42 -11.45
CA TYR A 114 14.95 7.41 -10.15
C TYR A 114 15.54 6.04 -9.79
N LEU A 115 14.79 4.96 -9.97
CA LEU A 115 15.26 3.62 -9.62
C LEU A 115 16.41 3.17 -10.53
N ASP A 116 16.41 3.56 -11.81
CA ASP A 116 17.51 3.29 -12.73
C ASP A 116 18.78 4.05 -12.32
N GLU A 117 18.66 5.32 -11.92
CA GLU A 117 19.77 6.12 -11.41
C GLU A 117 20.32 5.58 -10.08
N LEU A 118 19.42 5.27 -9.14
CA LEU A 118 19.78 4.69 -7.85
C LEU A 118 20.50 3.36 -8.02
N ALA A 119 20.03 2.49 -8.92
CA ALA A 119 20.66 1.22 -9.19
C ALA A 119 22.04 1.38 -9.82
N ALA A 120 22.20 2.32 -10.76
CA ALA A 120 23.47 2.59 -11.41
C ALA A 120 24.52 3.11 -10.40
N THR A 121 24.15 4.11 -9.60
CA THR A 121 25.04 4.75 -8.62
C THR A 121 25.39 3.82 -7.46
N ALA A 122 24.43 3.04 -6.95
CA ALA A 122 24.67 2.13 -5.82
C ALA A 122 25.36 0.82 -6.21
N SER A 123 25.41 0.44 -7.50
CA SER A 123 25.83 -0.90 -7.92
C SER A 123 27.24 -1.32 -7.47
N ALA A 124 28.19 -0.38 -7.40
CA ALA A 124 29.55 -0.66 -6.98
C ALA A 124 29.70 -0.67 -5.46
N ASP A 125 29.07 0.30 -4.77
CA ASP A 125 29.35 0.57 -3.36
C ASP A 125 28.34 -0.12 -2.41
N ILE A 126 27.09 -0.27 -2.85
CA ILE A 126 26.00 -0.85 -2.06
C ILE A 126 25.16 -1.80 -2.95
N PRO A 127 25.67 -3.00 -3.27
CA PRO A 127 24.99 -3.93 -4.18
C PRO A 127 23.58 -4.35 -3.73
N THR A 128 23.33 -4.35 -2.43
CA THR A 128 22.01 -4.65 -1.86
C THR A 128 20.97 -3.58 -2.19
N LEU A 129 21.38 -2.30 -2.18
CA LEU A 129 20.53 -1.16 -2.56
C LEU A 129 20.23 -1.19 -4.05
N ALA A 130 21.25 -1.42 -4.88
CA ALA A 130 21.06 -1.58 -6.32
C ALA A 130 20.11 -2.74 -6.66
N ARG A 131 20.27 -3.89 -5.99
CA ARG A 131 19.35 -5.02 -6.15
C ARG A 131 17.91 -4.66 -5.77
N ARG A 132 17.72 -3.95 -4.67
CA ARG A 132 16.39 -3.49 -4.25
C ARG A 132 15.77 -2.57 -5.31
N ALA A 133 16.54 -1.60 -5.80
CA ALA A 133 16.09 -0.69 -6.84
C ALA A 133 15.63 -1.44 -8.12
N TYR A 134 16.41 -2.43 -8.58
CA TYR A 134 16.00 -3.29 -9.71
C TYR A 134 14.74 -4.10 -9.43
N GLN A 135 14.57 -4.62 -8.21
CA GLN A 135 13.38 -5.37 -7.81
C GLN A 135 12.14 -4.47 -7.83
N THR A 136 12.20 -3.30 -7.18
CA THR A 136 11.11 -2.32 -7.15
C THR A 136 10.74 -1.87 -8.56
N ARG A 137 11.74 -1.58 -9.40
CA ARG A 137 11.54 -1.23 -10.81
C ARG A 137 10.80 -2.34 -11.56
N GLY A 138 11.22 -3.59 -11.36
CA GLY A 138 10.57 -4.77 -11.93
C GLY A 138 9.10 -4.89 -11.52
N MET A 139 8.77 -4.60 -10.26
CA MET A 139 7.39 -4.58 -9.76
C MET A 139 6.55 -3.50 -10.47
N ILE A 140 7.07 -2.29 -10.62
CA ILE A 140 6.40 -1.18 -11.31
C ILE A 140 6.14 -1.54 -12.79
N VAL A 141 7.16 -2.06 -13.49
CA VAL A 141 7.01 -2.48 -14.90
C VAL A 141 5.99 -3.60 -15.03
N ALA A 142 6.01 -4.60 -14.15
CA ALA A 142 5.05 -5.70 -14.20
C ALA A 142 3.60 -5.26 -13.91
N ALA A 143 3.43 -4.26 -13.04
CA ALA A 143 2.11 -3.72 -12.68
C ALA A 143 1.56 -2.75 -13.73
N LEU A 144 2.40 -1.85 -14.26
CA LEU A 144 1.98 -0.67 -15.03
C LEU A 144 2.55 -0.60 -16.46
N GLY A 145 3.38 -1.56 -16.88
CA GLY A 145 4.07 -1.54 -18.18
C GLY A 145 3.25 -2.06 -19.37
N ARG A 146 1.96 -1.72 -19.46
CA ARG A 146 1.09 -2.11 -20.59
C ARG A 146 0.44 -0.93 -21.24
#